data_AF-A0A345HDV3-F1
#
_entry.id   AF-A0A345HDV3-F1
#
_cell.length_a   1.000
_cell.length_b   1.000
_cell.length_c   1.000
_cell.angle_alpha   90.00
_cell.angle_beta   90.00
_cell.angle_gamma   90.00
#
_symmetry.space_group_name_H-M   'P 1'
#
loop_
_entity.id
_entity.type
_entity.pdbx_description
1 polymer ?
#
loop_
_entity_poly.entity_id
_entity_poly.type
_entity_poly.pdbx_seq_one_letter_code
_entity_poly.pdbx_strand_id
1 'polypeptide(L)'
;MIIIAVSELIVSFTPKSSLIPIKGTVRYTDIYNTTARTSRTGKTQYISNLVFYINQSRKEFKLVDHEKYSEKHREIARGLNQADSVTIWIKKSEVKNYNPEVFGIDTDRKTLLSFEEVKTENGYLFIFTSLLGMISILYFFYLRYPEKFKKLFYD
;
A
#
# COMPACT_ATOMS: atom_id res chain seq x y z
N MET A 1 1.11 -1.87 -18.36
CA MET A 1 1.44 -2.65 -17.15
C MET A 1 2.74 -2.23 -16.45
N ILE A 2 3.49 -1.23 -16.93
CA ILE A 2 4.73 -0.76 -16.28
C ILE A 2 4.43 0.35 -15.24
N ILE A 3 3.41 1.18 -15.47
CA ILE A 3 3.09 2.34 -14.61
C ILE A 3 2.53 1.90 -13.23
N ILE A 4 1.79 0.78 -13.18
CA ILE A 4 1.12 0.29 -11.96
C ILE A 4 2.12 -0.40 -11.01
N ALA A 5 3.16 -1.05 -11.55
CA ALA A 5 4.21 -1.67 -10.73
C ALA A 5 5.08 -0.63 -9.98
N VAL A 6 5.16 0.60 -10.49
CA VAL A 6 5.96 1.68 -9.86
C VAL A 6 5.22 2.31 -8.68
N SER A 7 3.89 2.35 -8.66
CA SER A 7 3.14 2.90 -7.52
C SER A 7 3.24 2.01 -6.28
N GLU A 8 3.15 0.69 -6.43
CA GLU A 8 3.28 -0.27 -5.31
C GLU A 8 4.69 -0.25 -4.68
N LEU A 9 5.73 0.03 -5.48
CA LEU A 9 7.12 0.15 -5.04
C LEU A 9 7.37 1.34 -4.08
N ILE A 10 6.58 2.42 -4.18
CA ILE A 10 6.80 3.65 -3.42
C ILE A 10 6.18 3.57 -2.00
N VAL A 11 5.17 2.72 -1.81
CA VAL A 11 4.46 2.56 -0.52
C VAL A 11 5.38 2.00 0.56
N SER A 12 6.17 0.97 0.24
CA SER A 12 7.02 0.24 1.19
C SER A 12 8.14 1.08 1.84
N PHE A 13 8.50 2.22 1.22
CA PHE A 13 9.52 3.15 1.71
C PHE A 13 8.97 4.44 2.35
N THR A 14 7.67 4.53 2.59
CA THR A 14 7.08 5.74 3.19
C THR A 14 7.29 5.72 4.71
N PRO A 15 8.06 6.65 5.31
CA PRO A 15 8.20 6.71 6.77
C PRO A 15 6.95 7.33 7.39
N LYS A 16 6.53 6.84 8.57
CA LYS A 16 5.37 7.37 9.31
C LYS A 16 5.47 8.88 9.59
N SER A 17 6.68 9.40 9.76
CA SER A 17 6.95 10.83 9.94
C SER A 17 6.64 11.71 8.72
N SER A 18 6.53 11.12 7.53
CA SER A 18 6.12 11.83 6.31
C SER A 18 4.60 11.94 6.16
N LEU A 19 3.83 11.26 7.02
CA LEU A 19 2.38 11.26 6.98
C LEU A 19 1.83 12.44 7.76
N ILE A 20 0.72 12.98 7.27
CA ILE A 20 -0.07 13.97 7.99
C ILE A 20 -1.52 13.51 8.11
N PRO A 21 -2.19 13.83 9.22
CA PRO A 21 -3.59 13.52 9.41
C PRO A 21 -4.47 14.56 8.72
N ILE A 22 -5.49 14.10 8.00
CA ILE A 22 -6.62 14.91 7.53
C ILE A 22 -7.86 14.47 8.29
N LYS A 23 -8.40 15.37 9.10
CA LYS A 23 -9.59 15.11 9.92
C LYS A 23 -10.84 15.63 9.23
N GLY A 24 -11.94 14.90 9.38
CA GLY A 24 -13.22 15.36 8.90
C GLY A 24 -14.38 14.43 9.22
N THR A 25 -15.52 14.70 8.60
CA THR A 25 -16.72 13.86 8.67
C THR A 25 -16.97 13.27 7.30
N VAL A 26 -17.39 12.00 7.26
CA VAL A 26 -17.63 11.29 6.01
C VAL A 26 -18.85 11.91 5.33
N ARG A 27 -18.67 12.32 4.06
CA ARG A 27 -19.72 12.88 3.22
C ARG A 27 -20.39 11.81 2.36
N TYR A 28 -19.57 10.92 1.82
CA TYR A 28 -19.99 9.92 0.86
C TYR A 28 -18.99 8.76 0.86
N THR A 29 -19.50 7.55 0.68
CA THR A 29 -18.74 6.31 0.59
C THR A 29 -19.43 5.41 -0.41
N ASP A 30 -18.67 4.81 -1.34
CA ASP A 30 -19.19 3.85 -2.31
C ASP A 30 -18.17 2.76 -2.63
N ILE A 31 -18.68 1.58 -3.00
CA ILE A 31 -17.88 0.44 -3.44
C ILE A 31 -18.38 0.01 -4.81
N TYR A 32 -17.47 0.05 -5.79
CA TYR A 32 -17.77 -0.43 -7.14
C TYR A 32 -16.69 -1.41 -7.61
N ASN A 33 -17.11 -2.33 -8.47
CA ASN A 33 -16.21 -3.35 -9.03
C ASN A 33 -15.92 -3.02 -10.48
N THR A 34 -14.66 -3.16 -10.85
CA THR A 34 -14.18 -3.03 -12.23
C THR A 34 -13.51 -4.32 -12.65
N THR A 35 -13.38 -4.53 -13.96
CA THR A 35 -12.66 -5.67 -14.52
C THR A 35 -11.55 -5.19 -15.43
N ALA A 36 -10.39 -5.86 -15.34
CA ALA A 36 -9.27 -5.64 -16.23
C ALA A 36 -8.95 -6.96 -16.94
N ARG A 37 -8.83 -6.93 -18.28
CA ARG A 37 -8.46 -8.11 -19.06
C ARG A 37 -6.97 -8.09 -19.35
N THR A 38 -6.27 -9.15 -18.98
CA THR A 38 -4.83 -9.26 -19.25
C THR A 38 -4.60 -9.68 -20.69
N SER A 39 -3.97 -8.83 -21.51
CA SER A 39 -3.72 -9.09 -22.92
C SER A 39 -2.89 -10.36 -23.18
N ARG A 40 -2.04 -10.77 -22.22
CA ARG A 40 -1.14 -11.91 -22.34
C ARG A 40 -1.77 -13.27 -22.05
N THR A 41 -2.74 -13.32 -21.13
CA THR A 41 -3.35 -14.58 -20.66
C THR A 41 -4.84 -14.68 -20.97
N GLY A 42 -5.47 -13.59 -21.43
CA GLY A 42 -6.90 -13.49 -21.65
C GLY A 42 -7.74 -13.51 -20.37
N LYS A 43 -7.13 -13.67 -19.20
CA LYS A 43 -7.81 -13.75 -17.90
C LYS A 43 -8.40 -12.40 -17.49
N THR A 44 -9.61 -12.44 -16.97
CA THR A 44 -10.29 -11.31 -16.34
C THR A 44 -9.87 -11.22 -14.87
N GLN A 45 -9.30 -10.09 -14.48
CA GLN A 45 -9.06 -9.73 -13.09
C GLN A 45 -10.20 -8.83 -12.62
N TYR A 46 -10.71 -9.11 -11.42
CA TYR A 46 -11.69 -8.27 -10.76
C TYR A 46 -10.96 -7.32 -9.82
N ILE A 47 -11.42 -6.09 -9.75
CA ILE A 47 -10.84 -5.05 -8.90
C ILE A 47 -11.99 -4.38 -8.16
N SER A 48 -12.01 -4.53 -6.84
CA SER A 48 -12.90 -3.77 -5.98
C SER A 48 -12.28 -2.40 -5.70
N ASN A 49 -13.07 -1.34 -5.83
CA ASN A 49 -12.65 0.02 -5.53
C ASN A 49 -13.57 0.56 -4.45
N LEU A 50 -12.98 1.02 -3.34
CA LEU A 50 -13.68 1.79 -2.31
C LEU A 50 -13.31 3.25 -2.51
N VAL A 51 -14.31 4.11 -2.72
CA VAL A 51 -14.14 5.55 -2.87
C VAL A 51 -14.93 6.29 -1.81
N PHE A 52 -14.34 7.31 -1.20
CA PHE A 52 -15.01 8.11 -0.18
C PHE A 52 -14.51 9.55 -0.16
N TYR A 53 -15.35 10.42 0.41
CA TYR A 53 -15.13 11.86 0.53
C TYR A 53 -15.39 12.29 1.97
N ILE A 54 -14.63 13.27 2.45
CA ILE A 54 -14.88 13.92 3.75
C ILE A 54 -15.23 15.39 3.54
N ASN A 55 -16.06 15.98 4.39
CA ASN A 55 -16.57 17.35 4.18
C ASN A 55 -15.48 18.43 4.21
N GLN A 56 -14.45 18.24 5.02
CA GLN A 56 -13.37 19.19 5.28
C GLN A 56 -12.31 19.19 4.17
N SER A 57 -12.49 18.36 3.14
CA SER A 57 -11.56 18.21 2.04
C SER A 57 -12.30 18.00 0.73
N ARG A 58 -11.89 18.67 -0.34
CA ARG A 58 -12.42 18.42 -1.69
C ARG A 58 -11.72 17.25 -2.40
N LYS A 59 -11.16 16.32 -1.63
CA LYS A 59 -10.37 15.19 -2.13
C LYS A 59 -11.22 13.94 -2.24
N GLU A 60 -10.90 13.15 -3.24
CA GLU A 60 -11.38 11.78 -3.37
C GLU A 60 -10.34 10.85 -2.75
N PHE A 61 -10.75 10.02 -1.80
CA PHE A 61 -9.89 8.97 -1.26
C PHE A 61 -10.29 7.65 -1.88
N LYS A 62 -9.30 6.89 -2.36
CA LYS A 62 -9.52 5.64 -3.06
C LYS A 62 -8.65 4.52 -2.51
N LEU A 63 -9.29 3.40 -2.20
CA LEU A 63 -8.63 2.12 -1.90
C LEU A 63 -8.94 1.12 -3.01
N VAL A 64 -7.94 0.33 -3.38
CA VAL A 64 -8.01 -0.65 -4.47
C VAL A 64 -7.65 -2.01 -3.90
N ASP A 65 -8.48 -3.01 -4.22
CA ASP A 65 -8.29 -4.39 -3.83
C ASP A 65 -8.52 -5.30 -5.04
N HIS A 66 -7.67 -6.30 -5.21
CA HIS A 66 -7.72 -7.27 -6.31
C HIS A 66 -8.66 -8.45 -6.03
N GLU A 67 -9.34 -8.43 -4.88
CA GLU A 67 -10.43 -9.35 -4.58
C GLU A 67 -11.78 -8.86 -5.12
N LYS A 68 -12.52 -9.76 -5.77
CA LYS A 68 -13.90 -9.49 -6.17
C LYS A 68 -14.78 -9.43 -4.92
N TYR A 69 -15.49 -8.32 -4.72
CA TYR A 69 -16.33 -8.11 -3.53
C TYR A 69 -15.54 -8.16 -2.21
N SER A 70 -14.41 -7.47 -2.17
CA SER A 70 -13.56 -7.30 -0.98
C SER A 70 -14.37 -7.07 0.30
N GLU A 71 -14.25 -8.00 1.26
CA GLU A 71 -14.86 -7.83 2.59
C GLU A 71 -14.17 -6.70 3.35
N LYS A 72 -12.86 -6.54 3.18
CA LYS A 72 -12.08 -5.42 3.73
C LYS A 72 -12.68 -4.07 3.34
N HIS A 73 -13.01 -3.88 2.06
CA HIS A 73 -13.70 -2.66 1.63
C HIS A 73 -15.09 -2.49 2.27
N ARG A 74 -15.86 -3.57 2.43
CA ARG A 74 -17.17 -3.50 3.10
C ARG A 74 -17.04 -3.12 4.56
N GLU A 75 -16.06 -3.66 5.28
CA GLU A 75 -15.79 -3.35 6.68
C GLU A 75 -15.37 -1.89 6.86
N ILE A 76 -14.45 -1.40 6.01
CA ILE A 76 -14.03 0.00 6.04
C ILE A 76 -15.22 0.91 5.72
N ALA A 77 -16.01 0.62 4.67
CA ALA A 77 -17.17 1.44 4.32
C ALA A 77 -18.22 1.49 5.43
N ARG A 78 -18.52 0.36 6.07
CA ARG A 78 -19.41 0.32 7.25
C ARG A 78 -18.86 1.15 8.39
N GLY A 79 -17.56 1.04 8.68
CA GLY A 79 -16.89 1.82 9.71
C GLY A 79 -16.94 3.33 9.44
N LEU A 80 -16.72 3.74 8.19
CA LEU A 80 -16.81 5.14 7.75
C LEU A 80 -18.22 5.70 7.90
N ASN A 81 -19.24 4.94 7.50
CA ASN A 81 -20.64 5.39 7.55
C ASN A 81 -21.20 5.46 8.98
N GLN A 82 -20.59 4.75 9.92
CA GLN A 82 -20.97 4.76 11.33
C GLN A 82 -20.20 5.79 12.17
N ALA A 83 -19.14 6.38 11.62
CA ALA A 83 -18.25 7.27 12.36
C ALA A 83 -18.76 8.70 12.35
N ASP A 84 -18.64 9.37 13.50
CA ASP A 84 -18.92 10.80 13.61
C ASP A 84 -17.74 11.63 13.11
N SER A 85 -16.52 11.09 13.23
CA SER A 85 -15.29 11.70 12.76
C SER A 85 -14.32 10.66 12.20
N VAL A 86 -13.62 11.02 11.15
CA VAL A 86 -12.57 10.22 10.51
C VAL A 86 -11.27 11.02 10.44
N THR A 87 -10.15 10.32 10.65
CA THR A 87 -8.79 10.80 10.42
C THR A 87 -8.16 9.93 9.33
N ILE A 88 -7.73 10.56 8.25
CA ILE A 88 -7.08 9.88 7.12
C ILE A 88 -5.63 10.28 7.11
N TRP A 89 -4.73 9.31 7.05
CA TRP A 89 -3.30 9.56 6.97
C TRP A 89 -2.85 9.53 5.52
N ILE A 90 -2.26 10.63 5.05
CA ILE A 90 -1.70 10.74 3.69
C ILE A 90 -0.27 11.27 3.74
N LYS A 91 0.49 11.10 2.66
CA LYS A 91 1.81 11.74 2.54
C LYS A 91 1.70 13.26 2.52
N LYS A 92 2.60 13.94 3.24
CA LYS A 92 2.75 15.40 3.21
C LYS A 92 2.99 15.95 1.81
N SER A 93 3.69 15.19 0.95
CA SER A 93 3.93 15.57 -0.45
C SER A 93 2.67 15.55 -1.31
N GLU A 94 1.64 14.79 -0.92
CA GLU A 94 0.41 14.58 -1.71
C GLU A 94 -0.75 15.45 -1.24
N VAL A 95 -0.50 16.39 -0.32
CA VAL A 95 -1.52 17.30 0.23
C VAL A 95 -2.21 18.14 -0.84
N LYS A 96 -1.56 18.40 -1.97
CA LYS A 96 -2.17 19.11 -3.11
C LYS A 96 -2.81 18.18 -4.14
N ASN A 97 -2.56 16.87 -4.07
CA ASN A 97 -3.12 15.89 -4.98
C ASN A 97 -4.63 15.69 -4.72
N TYR A 98 -5.43 15.59 -5.78
CA TYR A 98 -6.86 15.38 -5.68
C TYR A 98 -7.21 13.99 -5.14
N ASN A 99 -6.44 12.98 -5.55
CA ASN A 99 -6.56 11.59 -5.10
C ASN A 99 -5.24 11.16 -4.44
N PRO A 100 -5.00 11.58 -3.19
CA PRO A 100 -3.80 11.20 -2.46
C PRO A 100 -3.86 9.73 -2.05
N GLU A 101 -2.70 9.11 -1.90
CA GLU A 101 -2.60 7.75 -1.41
C GLU A 101 -2.90 7.68 0.09
N VAL A 102 -3.70 6.69 0.49
CA VAL A 102 -4.16 6.51 1.87
C VAL A 102 -3.27 5.51 2.59
N PHE A 103 -2.66 5.96 3.67
CA PHE A 103 -1.75 5.17 4.51
C PHE A 103 -2.37 4.75 5.84
N GLY A 104 -3.59 5.19 6.13
CA GLY A 104 -4.29 4.81 7.34
C GLY A 104 -5.62 5.53 7.45
N ILE A 105 -6.57 4.88 8.12
CA ILE A 105 -7.92 5.40 8.36
C ILE A 105 -8.26 5.07 9.81
N ASP A 106 -8.42 6.09 10.62
CA ASP A 106 -8.92 6.00 11.99
C ASP A 106 -10.28 6.68 12.08
N THR A 107 -11.18 6.10 12.86
CA THR A 107 -12.43 6.77 13.26
C THR A 107 -12.41 7.05 14.75
N ASP A 108 -13.42 7.77 15.24
CA ASP A 108 -13.69 7.95 16.66
C ASP A 108 -13.89 6.62 17.41
N ARG A 109 -14.23 5.54 16.70
CA ARG A 109 -14.55 4.23 17.29
C ARG A 109 -13.40 3.23 17.21
N LYS A 110 -12.72 3.17 16.06
CA LYS A 110 -11.68 2.17 15.79
C LYS A 110 -10.78 2.58 14.63
N THR A 111 -9.62 1.95 14.55
CA THR A 111 -8.79 1.96 13.34
C THR A 111 -9.43 1.04 12.29
N LEU A 112 -9.69 1.58 11.09
CA LEU A 112 -10.24 0.85 9.95
C LEU A 112 -9.15 0.34 9.00
N LEU A 113 -8.03 1.06 8.92
CA LEU A 113 -6.87 0.68 8.14
C LEU A 113 -5.62 1.20 8.87
N SER A 114 -4.72 0.31 9.26
CA SER A 114 -3.47 0.72 9.95
C SER A 114 -2.34 0.96 8.96
N PHE A 115 -1.40 1.84 9.32
CA PHE A 115 -0.19 2.07 8.52
C PHE A 115 0.65 0.81 8.40
N GLU A 116 0.70 0.03 9.48
CA GLU A 116 1.42 -1.22 9.54
C GLU A 116 0.84 -2.24 8.55
N GLU A 117 -0.49 -2.33 8.44
CA GLU A 117 -1.18 -3.19 7.46
C GLU A 117 -0.89 -2.78 6.01
N VAL A 118 -0.95 -1.48 5.70
CA VAL A 118 -0.62 -0.95 4.35
C VAL A 118 0.84 -1.25 3.97
N LYS A 119 1.75 -1.24 4.96
CA LYS A 119 3.17 -1.51 4.74
C LYS A 119 3.47 -3.00 4.63
N THR A 120 2.85 -3.86 5.44
CA THR A 120 3.14 -5.30 5.47
C THR A 120 2.63 -6.01 4.23
N GLU A 121 1.49 -5.58 3.68
CA GLU A 121 0.94 -6.10 2.42
C GLU A 121 1.98 -6.03 1.26
N ASN A 122 2.83 -4.99 1.26
CA ASN A 122 3.83 -4.75 0.22
C ASN A 122 5.30 -5.03 0.63
N GLY A 123 5.57 -5.30 1.92
CA GLY A 123 6.94 -5.25 2.47
C GLY A 123 7.68 -6.60 2.57
N TYR A 124 7.00 -7.69 2.90
CA TYR A 124 7.68 -8.94 3.28
C TYR A 124 8.40 -9.62 2.11
N LEU A 125 7.71 -9.74 0.97
CA LEU A 125 8.29 -10.34 -0.24
C LEU A 125 9.49 -9.54 -0.75
N PHE A 126 9.46 -8.21 -0.63
CA PHE A 126 10.57 -7.36 -1.02
C PHE A 126 11.82 -7.59 -0.15
N ILE A 127 11.66 -7.65 1.18
CA ILE A 127 12.78 -7.91 2.09
C ILE A 127 13.36 -9.30 1.82
N PHE A 128 12.48 -10.30 1.67
CA PHE A 128 12.89 -11.67 1.39
C PHE A 128 13.68 -11.80 0.08
N THR A 129 13.17 -11.23 -1.01
CA THR A 129 13.84 -11.26 -2.31
C THR A 129 15.13 -10.45 -2.32
N SER A 130 15.17 -9.31 -1.62
CA SER A 130 16.39 -8.51 -1.48
C SER A 130 17.50 -9.26 -0.73
N LEU A 131 17.15 -9.97 0.35
CA LEU A 131 18.10 -10.82 1.08
C LEU A 131 18.61 -11.97 0.21
N LEU A 132 17.73 -12.66 -0.52
CA LEU A 132 18.15 -13.71 -1.45
C LEU A 132 19.08 -13.19 -2.56
N GLY A 133 18.82 -11.99 -3.07
CA GLY A 133 19.70 -11.31 -4.03
C GLY A 133 21.09 -11.05 -3.45
N MET A 134 21.17 -10.47 -2.25
CA MET A 134 22.45 -10.26 -1.56
C MET A 134 23.20 -11.57 -1.31
N ILE A 135 22.52 -12.61 -0.82
CA ILE A 135 23.12 -13.91 -0.57
C ILE A 135 23.68 -14.51 -1.87
N SER A 136 22.94 -14.40 -2.96
CA SER A 136 23.35 -14.91 -4.27
C SER A 136 24.59 -14.18 -4.81
N ILE A 137 24.65 -12.86 -4.63
CA ILE A 137 25.83 -12.06 -4.99
C ILE A 137 27.04 -12.47 -4.14
N LEU A 138 26.89 -12.56 -2.82
CA LEU A 138 27.96 -12.99 -1.91
C LEU A 138 28.45 -14.41 -2.24
N TYR A 139 27.53 -15.33 -2.53
CA TYR A 139 27.84 -16.70 -2.93
C TYR A 139 28.60 -16.74 -4.27
N PHE A 140 28.19 -15.94 -5.25
CA PHE A 140 28.91 -15.81 -6.52
C PHE A 140 30.35 -15.31 -6.31
N PHE A 141 30.54 -14.27 -5.50
CA PHE A 141 31.88 -13.76 -5.18
C PHE A 141 32.73 -14.77 -4.41
N TYR A 142 32.13 -15.53 -3.49
CA TYR A 142 32.80 -16.61 -2.78
C TYR A 142 33.29 -17.71 -3.74
N LEU A 143 32.44 -18.17 -4.67
CA LEU A 143 32.83 -19.16 -5.67
C LEU A 143 33.87 -18.64 -6.66
N ARG A 144 33.77 -17.37 -7.06
CA ARG A 144 34.65 -16.77 -8.09
C ARG A 144 36.01 -16.36 -7.54
N TYR A 145 36.10 -15.96 -6.27
CA TYR A 145 37.33 -15.46 -5.63
C TYR A 145 37.55 -16.07 -4.23
N PRO A 146 37.67 -17.41 -4.10
CA PRO A 146 37.76 -18.07 -2.80
C PRO A 146 38.97 -17.61 -1.97
N GLU A 147 40.09 -17.30 -2.63
CA GLU A 147 41.34 -16.86 -1.97
C GLU A 147 41.22 -15.51 -1.27
N LYS A 148 40.34 -14.61 -1.75
CA LYS A 148 40.08 -13.31 -1.09
C LYS A 148 39.22 -13.46 0.18
N PHE A 149 38.33 -14.46 0.20
CA PHE A 149 37.49 -14.75 1.36
C PHE A 149 38.26 -15.50 2.45
N LYS A 150 39.15 -16.43 2.10
CA LYS A 150 40.04 -17.09 3.08
C LYS A 150 40.86 -16.07 3.87
N LYS A 151 41.42 -15.06 3.21
CA LYS A 151 42.19 -14.00 3.86
C LYS A 151 41.36 -13.09 4.79
N LEU A 152 40.04 -13.05 4.64
CA LEU A 152 39.16 -12.17 5.42
C LEU A 152 38.59 -12.84 6.69
N PHE A 153 38.61 -14.17 6.77
CA PHE A 153 38.01 -14.96 7.86
C PHE A 153 39.03 -15.78 8.67
N TYR A 154 40.31 -15.81 8.26
CA TYR A 154 41.38 -16.57 8.91
C TYR A 154 42.55 -15.71 9.42
N ASP A 155 42.39 -14.39 9.47
CA ASP A 155 43.17 -13.45 10.30
C ASP A 155 42.23 -12.86 11.38
#